data_AF-A0A813ETR5-F1
#
_entry.id   AF-A0A813ETR5-F1
#
_cell.length_a   1.000
_cell.length_b   1.000
_cell.length_c   1.000
_cell.angle_alpha   90.00
_cell.angle_beta   90.00
_cell.angle_gamma   90.00
#
_symmetry.space_group_name_H-M   'P 1'
#
loop_
_entity.id
_entity.type
_entity.pdbx_description
1 polymer ?
#
loop_
_entity_poly.entity_id
_entity_poly.type
_entity_poly.pdbx_seq_one_letter_code
_entity_poly.pdbx_strand_id
1 'polypeptide(L)'
;TTYRHELPDGSFQEKTTFRCPVDGCDLEADDMPMLARHALEAHGLQMGGFGSGAAGHEVPEPLGAPDCEGAGPKQRVTRLRLPNGEICLVCPVCGSELPDDEAAFLEHVASSHGRALAAPGGKVGGESDHLDMLHQSSSEHWYPRRDEALRQLHVISLGSFCGMKFSIQRLGLGDAHLPFDWIRSTSEGVAKFVRNGFQGFFSVATACDVPSFGMRVHRAQHHSFWHDDVSQLEVREKMKRRVARFLALADE
;
A
#
# COMPACT_ATOMS: atom_id res chain seq x y z
N THR A 1 -0.10 21.18 -0.74
CA THR A 1 0.38 20.78 0.60
C THR A 1 -0.42 21.50 1.65
N THR A 2 -0.89 20.81 2.69
CA THR A 2 -1.50 21.46 3.86
C THR A 2 -0.48 21.41 4.99
N TYR A 3 -0.11 22.57 5.53
CA TYR A 3 0.80 22.70 6.65
C TYR A 3 0.12 23.41 7.82
N ARG A 4 0.57 23.08 9.03
CA ARG A 4 0.11 23.68 10.28
C ARG A 4 1.13 24.74 10.68
N HIS A 5 0.72 26.01 10.66
CA HIS A 5 1.57 27.14 11.00
C HIS A 5 1.24 27.59 12.43
N GLU A 6 2.25 27.67 13.30
CA GLU A 6 2.12 28.22 14.64
C GLU A 6 2.07 29.75 14.56
N LEU A 7 1.03 30.35 15.12
CA LEU A 7 0.85 31.79 15.20
C LEU A 7 1.64 32.34 16.41
N PRO A 8 1.98 33.64 16.44
CA PRO A 8 2.75 34.23 17.54
C PRO A 8 2.13 34.10 18.93
N ASP A 9 0.84 33.78 19.02
CA ASP A 9 0.10 33.54 20.27
C ASP A 9 0.11 32.07 20.72
N GLY A 10 0.85 31.20 20.01
CA GLY A 10 0.92 29.75 20.27
C GLY A 10 -0.30 28.97 19.76
N SER A 11 -1.25 29.62 19.09
CA SER A 11 -2.33 28.92 18.39
C SER A 11 -1.83 28.39 17.04
N PHE A 12 -2.55 27.43 16.46
CA PHE A 12 -2.17 26.85 15.17
C PHE A 12 -3.23 27.12 14.12
N GLN A 13 -2.80 27.50 12.92
CA GLN A 13 -3.66 27.63 11.75
C GLN A 13 -3.26 26.61 10.69
N GLU A 14 -4.23 25.86 10.19
CA GLU A 14 -4.03 25.04 8.99
C GLU A 14 -4.08 25.93 7.75
N LYS A 15 -3.01 25.90 6.96
CA LYS A 15 -2.93 26.60 5.68
C LYS A 15 -2.66 25.58 4.57
N THR A 16 -3.47 25.64 3.52
CA THR A 16 -3.26 24.83 2.32
C THR A 16 -2.63 25.71 1.25
N THR A 17 -1.45 25.32 0.77
CA THR A 17 -0.83 25.93 -0.41
C THR A 17 -0.74 24.94 -1.56
N PHE A 18 -0.71 25.47 -2.78
CA PHE A 18 -0.60 24.73 -4.02
C PHE A 18 0.71 25.14 -4.70
N ARG A 19 1.50 24.17 -5.16
CA ARG A 19 2.79 24.42 -5.81
C ARG A 19 2.68 24.29 -7.32
N CYS A 20 3.43 25.12 -8.04
CA CYS A 20 3.52 25.04 -9.48
C CYS A 20 4.11 23.68 -9.90
N PRO A 21 3.51 22.96 -10.85
CA PRO A 21 4.01 21.64 -11.26
C PRO A 21 5.19 21.72 -12.24
N VAL A 22 5.63 22.92 -12.63
CA VAL A 22 6.71 23.11 -13.61
C VAL A 22 8.06 23.07 -12.90
N ASP A 23 8.96 22.22 -13.39
CA ASP A 23 10.30 22.07 -12.84
C ASP A 23 11.06 23.40 -12.83
N GLY A 24 11.63 23.74 -11.67
CA GLY A 24 12.35 25.00 -11.45
C GLY A 24 11.46 26.19 -11.07
N CYS A 25 10.14 25.99 -10.92
CA CYS A 25 9.24 27.03 -10.42
C CYS A 25 8.87 26.81 -8.94
N ASP A 26 9.33 27.71 -8.07
CA ASP A 26 9.10 27.66 -6.62
C ASP A 26 7.84 28.40 -6.17
N LEU A 27 6.93 28.76 -7.09
CA LEU A 27 5.74 29.51 -6.71
C LEU A 27 4.76 28.65 -5.90
N GLU A 28 4.39 29.16 -4.74
CA GLU A 28 3.29 28.69 -3.91
C GLU A 28 2.11 29.65 -3.99
N ALA A 29 0.91 29.10 -4.15
CA ALA A 29 -0.34 29.85 -4.16
C ALA A 29 -1.26 29.37 -3.03
N ASP A 30 -2.03 30.30 -2.46
CA ASP A 30 -2.96 29.98 -1.37
C ASP A 30 -4.27 29.34 -1.87
N ASP A 31 -4.53 29.43 -3.17
CA ASP A 31 -5.69 28.81 -3.82
C ASP A 31 -5.35 28.30 -5.24
N MET A 32 -6.17 27.35 -5.72
CA MET A 32 -6.01 26.75 -7.05
C MET A 32 -6.22 27.75 -8.21
N PRO A 33 -7.18 28.70 -8.16
CA PRO A 33 -7.31 29.72 -9.20
C PRO A 33 -6.04 30.56 -9.40
N MET A 34 -5.39 30.99 -8.32
CA MET A 34 -4.13 31.72 -8.37
C MET A 34 -3.01 30.87 -8.97
N LEU A 35 -2.94 29.59 -8.57
CA LEU A 35 -1.96 28.68 -9.16
C LEU A 35 -2.19 28.45 -10.65
N ALA A 36 -3.44 28.25 -11.06
CA ALA A 36 -3.80 28.01 -12.46
C ALA A 36 -3.49 29.23 -13.34
N ARG A 37 -3.77 30.44 -12.84
CA ARG A 37 -3.40 31.68 -13.52
C ARG A 37 -1.89 31.80 -13.68
N HIS A 38 -1.13 31.56 -12.61
CA HIS A 38 0.33 31.57 -12.67
C HIS A 38 0.88 30.54 -13.68
N ALA A 39 0.39 29.29 -13.62
CA ALA A 39 0.84 28.23 -14.51
C ALA A 39 0.61 28.59 -15.99
N LEU A 40 -0.52 29.23 -16.29
CA LEU A 40 -0.83 29.71 -17.62
C LEU A 40 0.04 30.90 -18.04
N GLU A 41 0.16 31.92 -17.20
CA GLU A 41 0.86 33.17 -17.53
C GLU A 41 2.39 33.00 -17.59
N ALA A 42 2.97 32.26 -16.64
CA ALA A 42 4.42 32.11 -16.53
C ALA A 42 4.97 30.95 -17.37
N HIS A 43 4.17 29.90 -17.61
CA HIS A 43 4.63 28.66 -18.24
C HIS A 43 3.81 28.21 -19.44
N GLY A 44 2.73 28.90 -19.79
CA GLY A 44 1.81 28.46 -20.85
C GLY A 44 1.11 27.13 -20.52
N LEU A 45 1.12 26.69 -19.26
CA LEU A 45 0.58 25.42 -18.83
C LEU A 45 -0.88 25.58 -18.41
N GLN A 46 -1.80 25.00 -19.17
CA GLN A 46 -3.21 24.98 -18.82
C GLN A 46 -3.51 23.85 -17.83
N MET A 47 -3.83 24.20 -16.58
CA MET A 47 -4.22 23.22 -15.56
C MET A 47 -5.67 22.78 -15.79
N GLY A 48 -5.88 21.49 -16.09
CA GLY A 48 -7.22 20.94 -16.33
C GLY A 48 -8.06 20.90 -15.04
N GLY A 49 -9.32 21.37 -15.09
CA GLY A 49 -10.32 20.99 -14.08
C GLY A 49 -11.15 22.09 -13.41
N PHE A 50 -10.98 23.37 -13.73
CA PHE A 50 -11.92 24.41 -13.25
C PHE A 50 -12.70 24.99 -14.42
N GLY A 51 -13.56 24.14 -15.00
CA GLY A 51 -14.47 24.58 -16.05
C GLY A 51 -15.43 25.64 -15.50
N SER A 52 -15.29 26.87 -15.98
CA SER A 52 -16.41 27.80 -16.09
C SER A 52 -17.49 27.09 -16.91
N GLY A 53 -18.63 26.76 -16.30
CA GLY A 53 -19.72 26.10 -17.00
C GLY A 53 -20.19 26.91 -18.22
N ALA A 54 -19.80 26.47 -19.41
CA ALA A 54 -20.36 26.93 -20.68
C ALA A 54 -20.31 25.77 -21.70
N ALA A 55 -21.51 25.23 -21.94
CA ALA A 55 -22.03 24.44 -23.05
C ALA A 55 -21.07 23.67 -24.00
N GLY A 56 -21.25 22.35 -24.01
CA GLY A 56 -21.66 21.65 -25.24
C GLY A 56 -20.56 20.98 -26.06
N HIS A 57 -20.22 19.74 -25.72
CA HIS A 57 -19.96 18.67 -26.69
C HIS A 57 -20.00 17.30 -25.99
N GLU A 58 -21.00 16.50 -26.30
CA GLU A 58 -21.13 15.11 -25.82
C GLU A 58 -20.13 14.21 -26.56
N VAL A 59 -19.29 13.51 -25.80
CA VAL A 59 -18.48 12.38 -26.26
C VAL A 59 -19.08 11.11 -25.64
N PRO A 60 -19.20 9.99 -26.38
CA PRO A 60 -19.86 8.80 -25.87
C PRO A 60 -19.11 8.18 -24.70
N GLU A 61 -19.83 7.86 -23.63
CA GLU A 61 -19.32 7.18 -22.44
C GLU A 61 -18.73 5.80 -22.79
N PRO A 62 -17.50 5.49 -22.35
CA PRO A 62 -17.04 4.12 -22.36
C PRO A 62 -17.76 3.32 -21.27
N LEU A 63 -18.25 2.14 -21.65
CA LEU A 63 -18.92 1.17 -20.78
C LEU A 63 -18.18 1.01 -19.45
N GLY A 64 -18.85 1.45 -18.38
CA GLY A 64 -18.32 1.53 -17.02
C GLY A 64 -17.83 0.18 -16.50
N ALA A 65 -16.60 0.19 -15.99
CA ALA A 65 -16.20 -0.78 -14.99
C ALA A 65 -17.09 -0.60 -13.74
N PRO A 66 -17.45 -1.68 -13.02
CA PRO A 66 -18.29 -1.57 -11.83
C PRO A 66 -17.65 -0.62 -10.83
N ASP A 67 -18.38 0.41 -10.43
CA ASP A 67 -17.99 1.34 -9.39
C ASP A 67 -17.70 0.56 -8.10
N CYS A 68 -16.45 0.55 -7.68
CA CYS A 68 -16.05 0.10 -6.36
C CYS A 68 -16.51 1.15 -5.34
N GLU A 69 -17.82 1.26 -5.10
CA GLU A 69 -18.43 2.07 -4.04
C GLU A 69 -18.05 1.48 -2.67
N GLY A 70 -16.83 1.77 -2.23
CA GLY A 70 -16.30 1.28 -0.96
C GLY A 70 -14.96 1.88 -0.54
N ALA A 71 -14.50 2.94 -1.21
CA ALA A 71 -13.30 3.64 -0.78
C ALA A 71 -13.62 4.40 0.51
N GLY A 72 -13.19 3.86 1.66
CA GLY A 72 -13.23 4.56 2.94
C GLY A 72 -12.56 5.95 2.88
N PRO A 73 -12.73 6.79 3.91
CA PRO A 73 -12.20 8.15 3.92
C PRO A 73 -10.70 8.14 3.62
N LYS A 74 -10.29 8.88 2.57
CA LYS A 74 -8.88 9.02 2.19
C LYS A 74 -8.13 9.70 3.33
N GLN A 75 -7.27 8.95 4.04
CA GLN A 75 -6.46 9.50 5.11
C GLN A 75 -5.37 10.40 4.48
N ARG A 76 -5.33 11.68 4.84
CA ARG A 76 -4.34 12.64 4.33
C ARG A 76 -3.08 12.57 5.20
N VAL A 77 -1.92 12.40 4.59
CA VAL A 77 -0.62 12.53 5.26
C VAL A 77 -0.25 14.00 5.29
N THR A 78 0.06 14.52 6.47
CA THR A 78 0.45 15.92 6.66
C THR A 78 1.96 16.04 6.52
N ARG A 79 2.43 16.95 5.66
CA ARG A 79 3.84 17.36 5.56
C ARG A 79 4.00 18.69 6.29
N LEU A 80 4.85 18.72 7.32
CA LEU A 80 5.16 19.90 8.11
C LEU A 80 6.55 20.41 7.74
N ARG A 81 6.70 21.73 7.55
CA ARG A 81 8.01 22.38 7.35
C ARG A 81 8.45 23.01 8.66
N LEU A 82 9.57 22.54 9.20
CA LEU A 82 10.15 23.01 10.45
C LEU A 82 10.83 24.39 10.26
N PRO A 83 11.10 25.15 11.35
CA PRO A 83 11.74 26.47 11.26
C PRO A 83 13.13 26.47 10.61
N ASN A 84 13.84 25.34 10.68
CA ASN A 84 15.13 25.14 10.02
C ASN A 84 15.01 24.84 8.51
N GLY A 85 13.78 24.77 7.96
CA GLY A 85 13.50 24.47 6.56
C GLY A 85 13.32 22.99 6.23
N GLU A 86 13.60 22.08 7.18
CA GLU A 86 13.39 20.64 6.99
C GLU A 86 11.91 20.31 6.86
N ILE A 87 11.59 19.24 6.12
CA ILE A 87 10.23 18.73 5.97
C ILE A 87 10.12 17.42 6.74
N CYS A 88 9.06 17.27 7.51
CA CYS A 88 8.70 16.04 8.20
C CYS A 88 7.28 15.57 7.82
N LEU A 89 7.07 14.26 7.86
CA LEU A 89 5.78 13.61 7.70
C LEU A 89 5.16 13.39 9.09
N VAL A 90 3.92 13.82 9.29
CA VAL A 90 3.22 13.66 10.57
C VAL A 90 2.33 12.42 10.50
N CYS A 91 2.55 11.48 11.41
CA CYS A 91 1.73 10.28 11.51
C CYS A 91 0.28 10.64 11.93
N PRO A 92 -0.75 10.29 11.12
CA PRO A 92 -2.13 10.66 11.42
C PRO A 92 -2.75 9.84 12.56
N VAL A 93 -2.02 8.88 13.13
CA VAL A 93 -2.49 8.02 14.23
C VAL A 93 -1.97 8.51 15.57
N CYS A 94 -0.66 8.73 15.71
CA CYS A 94 -0.03 9.14 16.96
C CYS A 94 0.55 10.57 16.96
N GLY A 95 0.57 11.25 15.82
CA GLY A 95 1.13 12.60 15.69
C GLY A 95 2.66 12.66 15.65
N SER A 96 3.37 11.53 15.62
CA SER A 96 4.83 11.52 15.52
C SER A 96 5.32 12.19 14.22
N GLU A 97 6.35 13.01 14.35
CA GLU A 97 7.05 13.65 13.23
C GLU A 97 8.20 12.74 12.75
N LEU A 98 8.15 12.36 11.48
CA LEU A 98 9.11 11.49 10.83
C LEU A 98 9.83 12.29 9.73
N PRO A 99 11.08 11.96 9.34
CA PRO A 99 11.72 12.59 8.19
C PRO A 99 10.80 12.55 6.94
N ASP A 100 10.98 13.45 5.97
CA ASP A 100 10.30 13.36 4.65
C ASP A 100 10.86 12.21 3.80
N ASP A 101 10.83 11.02 4.39
CA ASP A 101 11.15 9.73 3.84
C ASP A 101 9.88 8.88 3.95
N GLU A 102 9.26 8.64 2.79
CA GLU A 102 8.04 7.86 2.68
C GLU A 102 8.22 6.42 3.18
N ALA A 103 9.39 5.81 2.99
CA ALA A 103 9.64 4.45 3.44
C ALA A 103 9.67 4.38 4.97
N ALA A 104 10.40 5.29 5.62
CA ALA A 104 10.43 5.40 7.08
C ALA A 104 9.04 5.72 7.66
N PHE A 105 8.24 6.54 6.98
CA PHE A 105 6.87 6.83 7.37
C PHE A 105 5.97 5.60 7.28
N LEU A 106 6.00 4.88 6.16
CA LEU A 106 5.22 3.66 5.96
C LEU A 106 5.62 2.56 6.95
N GLU A 107 6.92 2.40 7.21
CA GLU A 107 7.45 1.50 8.23
C GLU A 107 6.93 1.87 9.62
N HIS A 108 6.98 3.15 10.02
CA HIS A 108 6.42 3.60 11.29
C HIS A 108 4.92 3.26 11.39
N VAL A 109 4.13 3.57 10.35
CA VAL A 109 2.68 3.34 10.41
C VAL A 109 2.34 1.85 10.46
N ALA A 110 3.10 1.02 9.75
CA ALA A 110 2.96 -0.42 9.82
C ALA A 110 3.36 -0.98 11.19
N SER A 111 4.56 -0.65 11.67
CA SER A 111 5.17 -1.22 12.89
C SER A 111 4.65 -0.62 14.20
N SER A 112 4.12 0.60 14.20
CA SER A 112 3.57 1.23 15.41
C SER A 112 2.05 1.10 15.49
N HIS A 113 1.36 1.08 14.35
CA HIS A 113 -0.11 1.17 14.32
C HIS A 113 -0.82 0.02 13.63
N GLY A 114 -0.09 -0.89 12.96
CA GLY A 114 -0.69 -2.04 12.26
C GLY A 114 -1.52 -1.64 11.07
N ARG A 115 -1.21 -0.47 10.50
CA ARG A 115 -1.92 0.10 9.37
C ARG A 115 -1.02 0.10 8.14
N ALA A 116 -1.57 -0.38 7.03
CA ALA A 116 -1.00 -0.15 5.72
C ALA A 116 -1.60 1.14 5.18
N LEU A 117 -0.77 2.17 4.99
CA LEU A 117 -1.15 3.32 4.18
C LEU A 117 -0.62 3.12 2.77
N ALA A 118 -1.40 3.54 1.79
CA ALA A 118 -0.94 3.71 0.42
C ALA A 118 -0.71 5.21 0.21
N ALA A 119 0.43 5.60 -0.33
CA ALA A 119 0.63 6.99 -0.71
C ALA A 119 -0.37 7.39 -1.81
N PRO A 120 -0.80 8.67 -1.87
CA PRO A 120 -1.66 9.15 -2.95
C PRO A 120 -1.00 8.92 -4.32
N GLY A 121 -1.57 8.03 -5.14
CA GLY A 121 -0.98 7.62 -6.42
C GLY A 121 0.10 6.53 -6.32
N GLY A 122 0.61 6.28 -5.10
CA GLY A 122 1.38 5.09 -4.79
C GLY A 122 0.46 3.87 -4.83
N LYS A 123 0.58 3.05 -5.87
CA LYS A 123 0.01 1.71 -5.81
C LYS A 123 0.71 1.00 -4.66
N VAL A 124 -0.01 0.18 -3.89
CA VAL A 124 0.60 -0.83 -3.01
C VAL A 124 1.23 -1.91 -3.89
N GLY A 125 2.20 -1.50 -4.71
CA GLY A 125 3.13 -2.33 -5.45
C GLY A 125 4.37 -2.50 -4.60
N GLY A 126 4.19 -2.90 -3.35
CA GLY A 126 5.28 -3.37 -2.54
C GLY A 126 5.56 -4.80 -2.96
N GLU A 127 6.84 -5.14 -3.14
CA GLU A 127 7.30 -6.51 -2.95
C GLU A 127 6.70 -7.04 -1.64
N SER A 128 6.43 -8.33 -1.56
CA SER A 128 5.79 -8.93 -0.38
C SER A 128 6.46 -8.55 0.95
N ASP A 129 7.73 -8.13 0.93
CA ASP A 129 8.52 -7.72 2.10
C ASP A 129 8.05 -6.41 2.74
N HIS A 130 7.55 -5.44 1.97
CA HIS A 130 6.96 -4.23 2.56
C HIS A 130 5.65 -4.53 3.31
N LEU A 131 4.98 -5.61 2.92
CA LEU A 131 3.76 -6.08 3.56
C LEU A 131 4.05 -6.94 4.80
N ASP A 132 5.29 -7.41 4.94
CA ASP A 132 5.74 -8.17 6.12
C ASP A 132 5.82 -7.29 7.39
N MET A 133 5.94 -5.97 7.22
CA MET A 133 6.01 -5.00 8.33
C MET A 133 4.69 -4.84 9.11
N LEU A 134 3.55 -5.22 8.53
CA LEU A 134 2.24 -5.11 9.19
C LEU A 134 2.06 -6.04 10.38
N HIS A 135 2.88 -7.09 10.50
CA HIS A 135 2.85 -7.98 11.67
C HIS A 135 3.49 -7.38 12.92
N GLN A 136 4.37 -6.39 12.74
CA GLN A 136 5.19 -5.88 13.83
C GLN A 136 4.48 -4.83 14.67
N SER A 137 3.23 -4.47 14.32
CA SER A 137 2.46 -3.52 15.11
C SER A 137 2.31 -3.96 16.55
N SER A 138 2.72 -3.11 17.49
CA SER A 138 2.43 -3.28 18.91
C SER A 138 0.91 -3.32 19.08
N SER A 139 0.38 -4.54 19.10
CA SER A 139 -1.03 -4.83 19.20
C SER A 139 -1.59 -4.28 20.52
N GLU A 140 -2.32 -3.17 20.48
CA GLU A 140 -3.37 -2.98 21.47
C GLU A 140 -4.50 -3.98 21.17
N HIS A 141 -4.29 -5.23 21.62
CA HIS A 141 -5.24 -6.04 22.39
C HIS A 141 -6.68 -6.21 21.86
N TRP A 142 -6.91 -6.06 20.56
CA TRP A 142 -8.29 -6.08 20.04
C TRP A 142 -8.97 -7.45 20.04
N TYR A 143 -8.20 -8.54 20.17
CA TYR A 143 -8.74 -9.89 20.34
C TYR A 143 -8.50 -10.39 21.77
N PRO A 144 -9.53 -10.40 22.64
CA PRO A 144 -9.44 -11.02 23.95
C PRO A 144 -8.98 -12.47 23.80
N ARG A 145 -7.94 -12.86 24.53
CA ARG A 145 -7.32 -14.21 24.47
C ARG A 145 -6.50 -14.50 23.21
N ARG A 146 -6.00 -13.48 22.49
CA ARG A 146 -5.04 -13.66 21.37
C ARG A 146 -3.92 -14.63 21.72
N ASP A 147 -3.25 -14.43 22.84
CA ASP A 147 -2.10 -15.27 23.20
C ASP A 147 -2.53 -16.71 23.49
N GLU A 148 -3.75 -16.93 23.97
CA GLU A 148 -4.28 -18.28 24.11
C GLU A 148 -4.61 -18.91 22.76
N ALA A 149 -5.24 -18.14 21.87
CA ALA A 149 -5.53 -18.60 20.52
C ALA A 149 -4.25 -18.98 19.78
N LEU A 150 -3.22 -18.13 19.82
CA LEU A 150 -1.92 -18.41 19.18
C LEU A 150 -1.16 -19.58 19.81
N ARG A 151 -1.41 -19.92 21.09
CA ARG A 151 -0.86 -21.13 21.71
C ARG A 151 -1.56 -22.43 21.27
N GLN A 152 -2.76 -22.33 20.70
CA GLN A 152 -3.58 -23.49 20.36
C GLN A 152 -3.84 -23.65 18.86
N LEU A 153 -3.56 -22.61 18.07
CA LEU A 153 -4.03 -22.49 16.69
C LEU A 153 -2.93 -21.83 15.84
N HIS A 154 -2.61 -22.46 14.70
CA HIS A 154 -1.92 -21.80 13.60
C HIS A 154 -2.92 -21.42 12.51
N VAL A 155 -3.05 -20.13 12.22
CA VAL A 155 -3.95 -19.63 11.19
C VAL A 155 -3.18 -19.38 9.91
N ILE A 156 -3.51 -20.17 8.88
CA ILE A 156 -2.80 -20.18 7.60
C ILE A 156 -3.76 -19.74 6.49
N SER A 157 -3.34 -18.79 5.65
CA SER A 157 -4.05 -18.50 4.39
C SER A 157 -3.85 -19.65 3.41
N LEU A 158 -4.90 -20.09 2.72
CA LEU A 158 -4.80 -21.10 1.65
C LEU A 158 -4.77 -20.47 0.24
N GLY A 159 -4.40 -19.18 0.15
CA GLY A 159 -4.07 -18.52 -1.10
C GLY A 159 -5.22 -18.25 -2.05
N SER A 160 -6.20 -17.43 -1.67
CA SER A 160 -7.22 -16.91 -2.61
C SER A 160 -6.87 -15.50 -3.09
N PHE A 161 -6.43 -14.68 -2.15
CA PHE A 161 -6.18 -13.25 -2.31
C PHE A 161 -5.24 -12.80 -1.20
N CYS A 162 -4.30 -11.89 -1.49
CA CYS A 162 -3.37 -11.35 -0.50
C CYS A 162 -4.09 -10.64 0.66
N GLY A 163 -5.30 -10.13 0.43
CA GLY A 163 -6.15 -9.59 1.49
C GLY A 163 -6.52 -10.56 2.59
N MET A 164 -6.49 -11.88 2.35
CA MET A 164 -6.72 -12.85 3.41
C MET A 164 -5.62 -12.78 4.47
N LYS A 165 -4.35 -12.60 4.06
CA LYS A 165 -3.24 -12.42 4.99
C LYS A 165 -3.42 -11.15 5.82
N PHE A 166 -3.80 -10.04 5.18
CA PHE A 166 -4.09 -8.80 5.90
C PHE A 166 -5.25 -8.97 6.89
N SER A 167 -6.28 -9.74 6.56
CA SER A 167 -7.38 -10.04 7.47
C SER A 167 -6.90 -10.84 8.68
N ILE A 168 -6.09 -11.89 8.48
CA ILE A 168 -5.51 -12.69 9.57
C ILE A 168 -4.63 -11.82 10.48
N GLN A 169 -3.80 -10.96 9.88
CA GLN A 169 -2.98 -9.96 10.60
C GLN A 169 -3.82 -9.00 11.44
N ARG A 170 -4.86 -8.42 10.85
CA ARG A 170 -5.76 -7.47 11.55
C ARG A 170 -6.53 -8.10 12.70
N LEU A 171 -6.79 -9.41 12.63
CA LEU A 171 -7.37 -10.16 13.74
C LEU A 171 -6.36 -10.44 14.87
N GLY A 172 -5.10 -10.03 14.70
CA GLY A 172 -4.01 -10.36 15.62
C GLY A 172 -3.59 -11.83 15.56
N LEU A 173 -4.09 -12.59 14.58
CA LEU A 173 -3.78 -14.01 14.39
C LEU A 173 -2.68 -14.22 13.35
N GLY A 174 -2.12 -13.13 12.82
CA GLY A 174 -1.02 -13.15 11.87
C GLY A 174 0.28 -13.53 12.55
N ASP A 175 0.91 -14.58 12.03
CA ASP A 175 2.30 -14.94 12.30
C ASP A 175 3.12 -14.84 11.00
N ALA A 176 4.34 -15.36 11.00
CA ALA A 176 5.28 -15.45 9.89
C ALA A 176 4.60 -15.70 8.53
N HIS A 177 5.15 -15.09 7.47
CA HIS A 177 4.63 -15.28 6.12
C HIS A 177 4.84 -16.70 5.62
N LEU A 178 3.75 -17.27 5.12
CA LEU A 178 3.67 -18.62 4.59
C LEU A 178 3.52 -18.56 3.06
N PRO A 179 3.84 -19.65 2.34
CA PRO A 179 3.94 -19.62 0.87
C PRO A 179 2.62 -19.29 0.17
N PHE A 180 1.49 -19.55 0.83
CA PHE A 180 0.15 -19.27 0.31
C PHE A 180 -0.36 -17.84 0.63
N ASP A 181 0.33 -17.06 1.47
CA ASP A 181 -0.14 -15.73 1.86
C ASP A 181 -0.15 -14.73 0.70
N TRP A 182 0.77 -14.90 -0.26
CA TRP A 182 1.09 -13.92 -1.30
C TRP A 182 0.81 -14.41 -2.72
N ILE A 183 0.19 -15.58 -2.84
CA ILE A 183 -0.19 -16.16 -4.13
C ILE A 183 -1.69 -16.39 -4.20
N ARG A 184 -2.17 -16.55 -5.43
CA ARG A 184 -3.49 -17.13 -5.67
C ARG A 184 -3.30 -18.58 -6.07
N SER A 185 -3.99 -19.49 -5.43
CA SER A 185 -3.96 -20.94 -5.62
C SER A 185 -5.37 -21.50 -5.71
N THR A 186 -5.54 -22.54 -6.52
CA THR A 186 -6.76 -23.35 -6.48
C THR A 186 -6.70 -24.29 -5.28
N SER A 187 -7.85 -24.77 -4.79
CA SER A 187 -7.91 -25.79 -3.73
C SER A 187 -7.12 -27.06 -4.11
N GLU A 188 -7.20 -27.47 -5.37
CA GLU A 188 -6.40 -28.56 -5.93
C GLU A 188 -4.89 -28.26 -5.85
N GLY A 189 -4.48 -27.04 -6.18
CA GLY A 189 -3.09 -26.58 -6.08
C GLY A 189 -2.56 -26.66 -4.66
N VAL A 190 -3.34 -26.18 -3.69
CA VAL A 190 -3.00 -26.28 -2.26
C VAL A 190 -2.81 -27.74 -1.86
N ALA A 191 -3.80 -28.60 -2.17
CA ALA A 191 -3.72 -30.02 -1.85
C ALA A 191 -2.50 -30.71 -2.49
N LYS A 192 -2.18 -30.37 -3.75
CA LYS A 192 -1.01 -30.89 -4.47
C LYS A 192 0.29 -30.46 -3.81
N PHE A 193 0.45 -29.17 -3.51
CA PHE A 193 1.66 -28.63 -2.89
C PHE A 193 1.91 -29.19 -1.49
N VAL A 194 0.87 -29.30 -0.68
CA VAL A 194 1.00 -29.89 0.66
C VAL A 194 1.42 -31.36 0.55
N ARG A 195 0.79 -32.15 -0.33
CA ARG A 195 1.10 -33.59 -0.47
C ARG A 195 2.49 -33.87 -1.04
N ASN A 196 3.01 -32.98 -1.90
CA ASN A 196 4.27 -33.21 -2.60
C ASN A 196 5.44 -32.38 -2.04
N GLY A 197 5.28 -31.72 -0.90
CA GLY A 197 6.31 -30.88 -0.31
C GLY A 197 6.69 -29.69 -1.19
N PHE A 198 5.71 -29.08 -1.84
CA PHE A 198 5.86 -27.93 -2.75
C PHE A 198 6.73 -28.20 -3.99
N GLN A 199 6.85 -29.46 -4.41
CA GLN A 199 7.51 -29.79 -5.69
C GLN A 199 6.80 -29.10 -6.85
N GLY A 200 7.58 -28.40 -7.69
CA GLY A 200 7.08 -27.62 -8.83
C GLY A 200 6.43 -26.28 -8.46
N PHE A 201 6.58 -25.80 -7.22
CA PHE A 201 6.02 -24.52 -6.79
C PHE A 201 6.51 -23.32 -7.62
N PHE A 202 7.72 -23.37 -8.15
CA PHE A 202 8.28 -22.31 -9.01
C PHE A 202 8.12 -22.58 -10.51
N SER A 203 7.38 -23.63 -10.87
CA SER A 203 7.13 -24.01 -12.27
C SER A 203 6.00 -23.14 -12.83
N VAL A 204 6.38 -21.99 -13.40
CA VAL A 204 5.47 -21.04 -14.04
C VAL A 204 5.38 -21.32 -15.54
N ALA A 205 4.16 -21.31 -16.07
CA ALA A 205 3.89 -21.56 -17.48
C ALA A 205 3.93 -20.28 -18.30
N THR A 206 3.41 -19.17 -17.75
CA THR A 206 3.35 -17.88 -18.45
C THR A 206 3.64 -16.72 -17.50
N ALA A 207 4.14 -15.63 -18.06
CA ALA A 207 4.19 -14.32 -17.42
C ALA A 207 3.37 -13.35 -18.27
N CYS A 208 2.48 -12.59 -17.63
CA CYS A 208 1.64 -11.60 -18.31
C CYS A 208 1.68 -10.28 -17.58
N ASP A 209 1.84 -9.19 -18.33
CA ASP A 209 1.63 -7.85 -17.81
C ASP A 209 0.14 -7.58 -17.69
N VAL A 210 -0.28 -6.98 -16.57
CA VAL A 210 -1.67 -6.62 -16.29
C VAL A 210 -1.75 -5.09 -16.21
N PRO A 211 -2.01 -4.39 -17.33
CA PRO A 211 -1.87 -2.94 -17.42
C PRO A 211 -2.74 -2.17 -16.43
N SER A 212 -3.95 -2.65 -16.17
CA SER A 212 -4.88 -2.05 -15.20
C SER A 212 -4.26 -1.94 -13.80
N PHE A 213 -3.40 -2.89 -13.44
CA PHE A 213 -2.72 -2.91 -12.15
C PHE A 213 -1.25 -2.48 -12.26
N GLY A 214 -0.66 -2.41 -13.46
CA GLY A 214 0.73 -2.04 -13.67
C GLY A 214 1.70 -3.04 -13.05
N MET A 215 1.38 -4.33 -13.12
CA MET A 215 2.16 -5.42 -12.52
C MET A 215 2.32 -6.58 -13.49
N ARG A 216 3.38 -7.36 -13.32
CA ARG A 216 3.63 -8.61 -14.04
C ARG A 216 3.23 -9.79 -13.16
N VAL A 217 2.36 -10.66 -13.69
CA VAL A 217 1.86 -11.84 -12.98
C VAL A 217 2.47 -13.09 -13.59
N HIS A 218 3.04 -13.96 -12.75
CA HIS A 218 3.56 -15.26 -13.15
C HIS A 218 2.54 -16.35 -12.84
N ARG A 219 2.10 -17.09 -13.85
CA ARG A 219 0.96 -18.03 -13.76
C ARG A 219 1.40 -19.46 -14.04
N ALA A 220 0.85 -20.38 -13.28
CA ALA A 220 0.91 -21.82 -13.50
C ALA A 220 -0.52 -22.38 -13.51
N GLN A 221 -0.66 -23.69 -13.73
CA GLN A 221 -1.96 -24.35 -13.78
C GLN A 221 -2.77 -24.18 -12.49
N HIS A 222 -2.12 -24.27 -11.32
CA HIS A 222 -2.83 -24.27 -10.03
C HIS A 222 -2.52 -23.07 -9.13
N HIS A 223 -1.66 -22.14 -9.56
CA HIS A 223 -1.34 -20.96 -8.78
C HIS A 223 -0.79 -19.81 -9.62
N SER A 224 -0.67 -18.62 -9.03
CA SER A 224 -0.06 -17.44 -9.64
C SER A 224 0.57 -16.51 -8.60
N PHE A 225 1.70 -15.90 -8.97
CA PHE A 225 2.42 -14.89 -8.21
C PHE A 225 2.08 -13.50 -8.75
N TRP A 226 1.57 -12.62 -7.88
CA TRP A 226 1.08 -11.28 -8.27
C TRP A 226 1.99 -10.14 -7.82
N HIS A 227 2.76 -10.36 -6.75
CA HIS A 227 3.61 -9.34 -6.12
C HIS A 227 5.09 -9.66 -6.21
N ASP A 228 5.44 -10.85 -6.71
CA ASP A 228 6.78 -11.40 -6.65
C ASP A 228 7.17 -11.93 -8.04
N ASP A 229 8.28 -11.43 -8.59
CA ASP A 229 8.88 -11.96 -9.82
C ASP A 229 9.70 -13.21 -9.50
N VAL A 230 9.08 -14.37 -9.65
CA VAL A 230 9.71 -15.67 -9.37
C VAL A 230 10.73 -16.11 -10.43
N SER A 231 11.03 -15.27 -11.43
CA SER A 231 12.22 -15.46 -12.27
C SER A 231 13.49 -15.01 -11.54
N GLN A 232 13.37 -14.12 -10.55
CA GLN A 232 14.49 -13.65 -9.74
C GLN A 232 14.90 -14.69 -8.70
N LEU A 233 16.21 -14.88 -8.54
CA LEU A 233 16.76 -15.85 -7.60
C LEU A 233 16.44 -15.46 -6.15
N GLU A 234 16.56 -14.18 -5.81
CA GLU A 234 16.32 -13.67 -4.45
C GLU A 234 14.88 -13.91 -3.98
N VAL A 235 13.91 -13.67 -4.88
CA VAL A 235 12.49 -13.96 -4.65
C VAL A 235 12.26 -15.45 -4.44
N ARG A 236 12.92 -16.32 -5.22
CA ARG A 236 12.84 -17.79 -5.03
C ARG A 236 13.40 -18.21 -3.68
N GLU A 237 14.56 -17.69 -3.27
CA GLU A 237 15.15 -17.99 -1.96
C GLU A 237 14.25 -17.51 -0.82
N LYS A 238 13.65 -16.33 -0.94
CA LYS A 238 12.63 -15.84 -0.01
C LYS A 238 11.46 -16.82 0.11
N MET A 239 10.88 -17.24 -1.01
CA MET A 239 9.75 -18.17 -1.01
C MET A 239 10.12 -19.56 -0.50
N LYS A 240 11.35 -20.05 -0.76
CA LYS A 240 11.85 -21.31 -0.17
C LYS A 240 11.89 -21.24 1.35
N ARG A 241 12.33 -20.12 1.95
CA ARG A 241 12.27 -19.93 3.41
C ARG A 241 10.82 -19.98 3.92
N ARG A 242 9.87 -19.38 3.20
CA ARG A 242 8.44 -19.45 3.54
C ARG A 242 7.91 -20.89 3.47
N VAL A 243 8.26 -21.63 2.42
CA VAL A 243 7.93 -23.07 2.28
C VAL A 243 8.54 -23.89 3.42
N ALA A 244 9.81 -23.67 3.76
CA ALA A 244 10.47 -24.38 4.85
C ALA A 244 9.77 -24.15 6.20
N ARG A 245 9.40 -22.89 6.50
CA ARG A 245 8.58 -22.57 7.69
C ARG A 245 7.25 -23.30 7.68
N PHE A 246 6.55 -23.32 6.55
CA PHE A 246 5.27 -24.02 6.44
C PHE A 246 5.40 -25.53 6.71
N LEU A 247 6.44 -26.16 6.15
CA LEU A 247 6.66 -27.59 6.35
C LEU A 247 7.05 -27.93 7.79
N ALA A 248 7.77 -27.02 8.47
CA ALA A 248 8.12 -27.19 9.88
C ALA A 248 6.90 -27.18 10.82
N LEU A 249 5.75 -26.61 10.41
CA LEU A 249 4.50 -26.66 11.20
C LEU A 249 3.98 -28.09 11.41
N ALA A 250 4.43 -29.06 10.60
CA ALA A 250 4.06 -30.47 10.80
C ALA A 250 4.85 -31.15 11.93
N ASP A 251 5.97 -30.55 12.34
CA ASP A 251 6.88 -31.10 13.35
C ASP A 251 6.65 -30.50 14.76
N GLU A 252 5.73 -29.53 14.88
CA GLU A 252 5.33 -28.85 16.13
C GLU A 252 4.13 -29.55 16.80
#